data_AF-U2ERP8-F1
#
_entry.id   AF-U2ERP8-F1
#
_cell.length_a   1.000
_cell.length_b   1.000
_cell.length_c   1.000
_cell.angle_alpha   90.00
_cell.angle_beta   90.00
_cell.angle_gamma   90.00
#
_symmetry.space_group_name_H-M   'P 1'
#
loop_
_entity.id
_entity.type
_entity.pdbx_description
1 polymer ?
#
loop_
_entity_poly.entity_id
_entity_poly.type
_entity_poly.pdbx_seq_one_letter_code
_entity_poly.pdbx_strand_id
1 'polypeptide(L)'
;MDILGASGSEAFSIFCYCEGSENPFYGVFMFSLYGIIYISVGVLMNNNTIFDDVFRTMVEKMTYLLAPLINEVFHTLYPKDVKIVHLRNEHQLEDGELITDAQLLIGDKVYHIECQSTDDITMAIRMFEYDFAIALESRRRVGRKFYVEFPRSCVIYLRSTKNTPDVEEVELLPDGQVCVYRVPTVKVERYTKDSIFEKNLLMLLPFYVMRYEESAHIIGEDSEKLRRLLNNCASHSRYFSSDELDALFLKMNRTNVCKLFLRMV
;
A
#
# COMPACT_ATOMS: atom_id res chain seq x y z
N MET A 1 -7.20 -37.94 21.59
CA MET A 1 -8.60 -37.45 21.71
C MET A 1 -8.90 -37.48 23.19
N ASP A 2 -8.78 -36.33 23.85
CA ASP A 2 -9.26 -36.08 25.21
C ASP A 2 -9.68 -34.61 25.25
N ILE A 3 -10.97 -34.40 25.50
CA ILE A 3 -11.61 -33.07 25.53
C ILE A 3 -11.88 -32.77 26.99
N LEU A 4 -11.06 -31.91 27.60
CA LEU A 4 -11.38 -31.32 28.90
C LEU A 4 -12.28 -30.10 28.64
N GLY A 5 -13.56 -30.26 28.97
CA GLY A 5 -14.57 -29.22 28.81
C GLY A 5 -14.37 -28.06 29.78
N ALA A 6 -14.34 -26.85 29.23
CA ALA A 6 -14.58 -25.61 29.97
C ALA A 6 -15.78 -24.90 29.34
N SER A 7 -16.81 -24.71 30.15
CA SER A 7 -18.01 -23.93 29.81
C SER A 7 -17.68 -22.44 29.80
N GLY A 8 -17.78 -21.80 28.64
CA GLY A 8 -17.64 -20.35 28.47
C GLY A 8 -17.66 -20.01 26.98
N SER A 9 -18.50 -19.05 26.60
CA SER A 9 -18.74 -18.64 25.22
C SER A 9 -17.54 -17.88 24.64
N GLU A 10 -16.51 -18.56 24.15
CA GLU A 10 -15.45 -17.97 23.34
C GLU A 10 -15.01 -18.96 22.24
N ALA A 11 -14.68 -18.46 21.06
CA ALA A 11 -14.24 -19.27 19.93
C ALA A 11 -13.00 -20.10 20.32
N PHE A 12 -13.05 -21.41 20.06
CA PHE A 12 -11.93 -22.31 20.32
C PHE A 12 -11.10 -22.50 19.04
N SER A 13 -9.81 -22.22 19.12
CA SER A 13 -8.82 -22.66 18.12
C SER A 13 -8.29 -24.06 18.52
N ILE A 14 -8.49 -25.05 17.65
CA ILE A 14 -7.95 -26.41 17.83
C ILE A 14 -6.71 -26.56 16.95
N PHE A 15 -5.57 -26.87 17.56
CA PHE A 15 -4.37 -27.31 16.85
C PHE A 15 -4.38 -28.84 16.73
N CYS A 16 -4.46 -29.36 15.51
CA CYS A 16 -4.28 -30.79 15.26
C CYS A 16 -2.93 -31.01 14.58
N TYR A 17 -2.11 -31.86 15.20
CA TYR A 17 -0.84 -32.34 14.67
C TYR A 17 -1.05 -33.77 14.16
N CYS A 18 -0.75 -34.04 12.89
CA CYS A 18 -0.71 -35.39 12.35
C CYS A 18 0.74 -35.75 12.04
N GLU A 19 1.31 -36.63 12.86
CA GLU A 19 2.64 -37.19 12.67
C GLU A 19 2.52 -38.40 11.71
N GLY A 20 3.24 -38.42 10.59
CA GLY A 20 3.32 -39.62 9.75
C GLY A 20 3.42 -39.50 8.22
N SER A 21 3.73 -38.35 7.61
CA SER A 21 4.10 -38.31 6.17
C SER A 21 5.25 -37.34 5.90
N GLU A 22 6.01 -37.61 4.84
CA GLU A 22 7.28 -36.92 4.48
C GLU A 22 7.16 -35.40 4.22
N ASN A 23 5.96 -34.82 4.37
CA ASN A 23 5.73 -33.37 4.39
C ASN A 23 4.74 -33.03 5.52
N PRO A 24 5.19 -32.47 6.66
CA PRO A 24 4.29 -32.12 7.75
C PRO A 24 3.35 -30.98 7.33
N PHE A 25 2.04 -31.25 7.37
CA PHE A 25 0.99 -30.26 7.14
C PHE A 25 0.66 -29.51 8.43
N TYR A 26 0.69 -28.16 8.39
CA TYR A 26 0.20 -27.30 9.47
C TYR A 26 -1.14 -26.70 9.06
N GLY A 27 -2.24 -27.27 9.53
CA GLY A 27 -3.59 -26.72 9.37
C GLY A 27 -4.02 -25.99 10.64
N VAL A 28 -4.46 -24.73 10.52
CA VAL A 28 -5.16 -24.00 11.60
C VAL A 28 -6.64 -23.97 11.25
N PHE A 29 -7.48 -24.61 12.07
CA PHE A 29 -8.93 -24.57 11.93
C PHE A 29 -9.49 -23.43 12.79
N MET A 30 -10.09 -22.43 12.16
CA MET A 30 -10.90 -21.41 12.83
C MET A 30 -12.37 -21.68 12.51
N PHE A 31 -13.15 -22.02 13.53
CA PHE A 31 -14.60 -22.15 13.41
C PHE A 31 -15.25 -20.80 13.71
N SER A 32 -15.74 -20.12 12.68
CA SER A 32 -16.74 -19.05 12.82
C SER A 32 -18.12 -19.61 12.49
N LEU A 33 -19.15 -19.11 13.18
CA LEU A 33 -20.57 -19.51 13.02
C LEU A 33 -21.11 -19.38 11.58
N TYR A 34 -20.36 -18.82 10.64
CA TYR A 34 -20.78 -18.56 9.25
C TYR A 34 -20.05 -19.35 8.15
N GLY A 35 -19.19 -20.33 8.49
CA GLY A 35 -18.69 -21.29 7.50
C GLY A 35 -17.19 -21.62 7.60
N ILE A 36 -16.81 -22.70 6.93
CA ILE A 36 -15.44 -23.26 6.92
C ILE A 36 -14.58 -22.39 5.98
N ILE A 37 -13.57 -21.72 6.51
CA ILE A 37 -12.54 -21.04 5.71
C ILE A 37 -11.36 -22.00 5.55
N TYR A 38 -11.07 -22.39 4.31
CA TYR A 38 -9.95 -23.26 3.96
C TYR A 38 -8.72 -22.41 3.61
N ILE A 39 -7.61 -22.58 4.32
CA ILE A 39 -6.34 -21.92 3.98
C ILE A 39 -5.38 -22.98 3.42
N SER A 40 -5.22 -23.00 2.09
CA SER A 40 -4.10 -23.68 1.41
C SER A 40 -2.92 -22.73 1.30
N VAL A 41 -1.75 -23.13 1.82
CA VAL A 41 -0.50 -22.37 1.66
C VAL A 41 0.15 -22.76 0.33
N GLY A 42 0.12 -21.85 -0.64
CA GLY A 42 0.80 -21.98 -1.94
C GLY A 42 2.05 -21.11 -2.02
N VAL A 43 3.16 -21.71 -2.47
CA VAL A 43 4.40 -21.20 -3.11
C VAL A 43 4.84 -19.75 -2.76
N LEU A 44 6.06 -19.63 -2.24
CA LEU A 44 6.79 -18.38 -1.97
C LEU A 44 6.79 -17.43 -3.19
N MET A 45 5.98 -16.38 -3.13
CA MET A 45 6.14 -15.16 -3.95
C MET A 45 6.95 -14.13 -3.14
N ASN A 46 7.80 -13.35 -3.79
CA ASN A 46 8.61 -12.32 -3.15
C ASN A 46 7.75 -11.32 -2.35
N ASN A 47 8.16 -11.00 -1.12
CA ASN A 47 7.41 -10.11 -0.20
C ASN A 47 7.10 -8.71 -0.78
N ASN A 48 7.92 -8.22 -1.72
CA ASN A 48 7.72 -6.89 -2.33
C ASN A 48 6.39 -6.80 -3.08
N THR A 49 6.00 -7.85 -3.81
CA THR A 49 4.81 -7.81 -4.68
C THR A 49 3.48 -7.75 -3.90
N ILE A 50 3.48 -8.14 -2.62
CA ILE A 50 2.25 -8.18 -1.82
C ILE A 50 1.77 -6.77 -1.48
N PHE A 51 2.69 -5.87 -1.16
CA PHE A 51 2.34 -4.51 -0.79
C PHE A 51 1.97 -3.67 -2.02
N ASP A 52 2.63 -3.94 -3.14
CA ASP A 52 2.26 -3.37 -4.45
C ASP A 52 0.83 -3.80 -4.84
N ASP A 53 0.49 -5.08 -4.64
CA ASP A 53 -0.86 -5.60 -4.86
C ASP A 53 -1.91 -4.97 -3.93
N VAL A 54 -1.57 -4.72 -2.66
CA VAL A 54 -2.44 -4.02 -1.71
C VAL A 54 -2.65 -2.57 -2.15
N PHE A 55 -1.59 -1.87 -2.52
CA PHE A 55 -1.67 -0.50 -3.04
C PHE A 55 -2.58 -0.43 -4.27
N ARG A 56 -2.32 -1.27 -5.27
CA ARG A 56 -3.13 -1.35 -6.49
C ARG A 56 -4.60 -1.66 -6.19
N THR A 57 -4.86 -2.59 -5.28
CA THR A 57 -6.23 -2.93 -4.86
C THR A 57 -6.95 -1.73 -4.25
N MET A 58 -6.27 -0.94 -3.41
CA MET A 58 -6.86 0.28 -2.84
C MET A 58 -7.10 1.35 -3.90
N VAL A 59 -6.16 1.56 -4.83
CA VAL A 59 -6.32 2.51 -5.93
C VAL A 59 -7.56 2.16 -6.76
N GLU A 60 -7.68 0.89 -7.17
CA GLU A 60 -8.76 0.39 -8.04
C GLU A 60 -10.12 0.33 -7.34
N LYS A 61 -10.18 -0.20 -6.11
CA LYS A 61 -11.45 -0.54 -5.44
C LYS A 61 -11.88 0.47 -4.38
N MET A 62 -10.94 1.25 -3.86
CA MET A 62 -11.15 2.17 -2.74
C MET A 62 -10.71 3.59 -3.11
N THR A 63 -11.04 4.02 -4.33
CA THR A 63 -10.55 5.27 -4.92
C THR A 63 -10.82 6.52 -4.07
N TYR A 64 -11.87 6.51 -3.22
CA TYR A 64 -12.15 7.62 -2.28
C TYR A 64 -11.01 7.86 -1.26
N LEU A 65 -10.13 6.89 -1.04
CA LEU A 65 -8.96 7.02 -0.17
C LEU A 65 -7.87 7.93 -0.76
N LEU A 66 -7.90 8.18 -2.08
CA LEU A 66 -6.87 8.95 -2.78
C LEU A 66 -7.02 10.46 -2.59
N ALA A 67 -8.25 10.98 -2.48
CA ALA A 67 -8.46 12.42 -2.34
C ALA A 67 -7.81 13.01 -1.06
N PRO A 68 -7.95 12.41 0.14
CA PRO A 68 -7.24 12.87 1.33
C PRO A 68 -5.72 12.83 1.18
N LEU A 69 -5.18 11.79 0.55
CA LEU A 69 -3.74 11.67 0.30
C LEU A 69 -3.25 12.80 -0.64
N ILE A 70 -3.97 13.05 -1.74
CA ILE A 70 -3.66 14.13 -2.69
C ILE A 70 -3.76 15.51 -2.02
N ASN A 71 -4.76 15.71 -1.16
CA ASN A 71 -4.91 16.95 -0.39
C ASN A 71 -3.71 17.20 0.53
N GLU A 72 -3.27 16.17 1.27
CA GLU A 72 -2.12 16.23 2.17
C GLU A 72 -0.82 16.54 1.41
N VAL A 73 -0.57 15.83 0.31
CA VAL A 73 0.71 15.93 -0.42
C VAL A 73 0.82 17.21 -1.23
N PHE A 74 -0.24 17.60 -1.94
CA PHE A 74 -0.21 18.72 -2.88
C PHE A 74 -0.89 19.98 -2.35
N HIS A 75 -1.25 20.01 -1.06
CA HIS A 75 -1.95 21.10 -0.41
C HIS A 75 -3.21 21.55 -1.17
N THR A 76 -3.96 20.56 -1.63
CA THR A 76 -5.25 20.76 -2.31
C THR A 76 -6.42 20.59 -1.33
N LEU A 77 -7.63 20.94 -1.78
CA LEU A 77 -8.84 20.95 -0.95
C LEU A 77 -10.00 20.24 -1.65
N TYR A 78 -9.74 19.07 -2.23
CA TYR A 78 -10.78 18.28 -2.86
C TYR A 78 -11.76 17.70 -1.82
N PRO A 79 -13.08 17.74 -2.08
CA PRO A 79 -14.05 17.11 -1.22
C PRO A 79 -14.01 15.58 -1.35
N LYS A 80 -14.62 14.87 -0.40
CA LYS A 80 -14.60 13.38 -0.35
C LYS A 80 -15.25 12.73 -1.57
N ASP A 81 -16.24 13.39 -2.18
CA ASP A 81 -16.98 12.93 -3.35
C ASP A 81 -16.41 13.46 -4.68
N VAL A 82 -15.20 14.02 -4.66
CA VAL A 82 -14.53 14.47 -5.88
C VAL A 82 -14.44 13.32 -6.89
N LYS A 83 -14.76 13.63 -8.15
CA LYS A 83 -14.63 12.66 -9.23
C LYS A 83 -13.15 12.42 -9.53
N ILE A 84 -12.72 11.18 -9.34
CA ILE A 84 -11.39 10.68 -9.71
C ILE A 84 -11.56 9.76 -10.91
N VAL A 85 -10.85 10.04 -11.99
CA VAL A 85 -10.82 9.19 -13.19
C VAL A 85 -9.46 8.52 -13.29
N HIS A 86 -9.43 7.20 -13.33
CA HIS A 86 -8.19 6.43 -13.56
C HIS A 86 -7.75 6.57 -15.02
N LEU A 87 -6.48 6.88 -15.22
CA LEU A 87 -5.83 6.88 -16.53
C LEU A 87 -5.10 5.54 -16.73
N ARG A 88 -4.66 5.28 -17.97
CA ARG A 88 -3.84 4.10 -18.25
C ARG A 88 -2.49 4.24 -17.56
N ASN A 89 -1.95 3.13 -17.09
CA ASN A 89 -0.66 3.09 -16.42
C ASN A 89 0.48 2.63 -17.35
N GLU A 90 0.13 2.03 -18.49
CA GLU A 90 1.09 1.53 -19.48
C GLU A 90 1.39 2.58 -20.56
N HIS A 91 2.69 2.86 -20.72
CA HIS A 91 3.24 3.76 -21.72
C HIS A 91 4.16 3.01 -22.66
N GLN A 92 3.83 3.05 -23.94
CA GLN A 92 4.61 2.40 -24.99
C GLN A 92 5.81 3.27 -25.37
N LEU A 93 7.02 2.74 -25.22
CA LEU A 93 8.29 3.34 -25.65
C LEU A 93 8.85 2.56 -26.85
N GLU A 94 9.82 3.13 -27.56
CA GLU A 94 10.47 2.45 -28.69
C GLU A 94 11.18 1.14 -28.27
N ASP A 95 11.72 1.10 -27.05
CA ASP A 95 12.51 -0.02 -26.51
C ASP A 95 11.78 -0.85 -25.43
N GLY A 96 10.47 -0.64 -25.23
CA GLY A 96 9.69 -1.42 -24.27
C GLY A 96 8.47 -0.70 -23.71
N GLU A 97 7.97 -1.18 -22.57
CA GLU A 97 6.83 -0.61 -21.87
C GLU A 97 7.27 -0.04 -20.52
N LEU A 98 6.77 1.14 -20.21
CA LEU A 98 6.91 1.80 -18.92
C LEU A 98 5.57 1.69 -18.20
N ILE A 99 5.57 1.07 -17.02
CA ILE A 99 4.37 0.80 -16.24
C ILE A 99 4.48 1.58 -14.92
N THR A 100 3.50 2.44 -14.69
CA THR A 100 3.33 3.19 -13.44
C THR A 100 2.34 2.49 -12.51
N ASP A 101 2.33 2.86 -11.24
CA ASP A 101 1.41 2.30 -10.26
C ASP A 101 0.02 2.93 -10.32
N ALA A 102 -0.07 4.26 -10.33
CA ALA A 102 -1.35 4.96 -10.37
C ALA A 102 -1.29 6.32 -11.08
N GLN A 103 -2.08 6.47 -12.13
CA GLN A 103 -2.38 7.76 -12.76
C GLN A 103 -3.84 8.13 -12.67
N LEU A 104 -4.09 9.38 -12.29
CA LEU A 104 -5.41 9.87 -11.94
C LEU A 104 -5.65 11.24 -12.57
N LEU A 105 -6.88 11.48 -13.01
CA LEU A 105 -7.35 12.80 -13.41
C LEU A 105 -8.40 13.29 -12.40
N ILE A 106 -8.14 14.45 -11.81
CA ILE A 106 -9.08 15.16 -10.94
C ILE A 106 -9.26 16.58 -11.49
N GLY A 107 -10.45 16.86 -12.02
CA GLY A 107 -10.69 18.09 -12.77
C GLY A 107 -9.87 18.11 -14.06
N ASP A 108 -8.98 19.10 -14.20
CA ASP A 108 -8.06 19.26 -15.33
C ASP A 108 -6.60 18.90 -14.97
N LYS A 109 -6.36 18.32 -13.78
CA LYS A 109 -5.02 18.00 -13.28
C LYS A 109 -4.78 16.50 -13.26
N VAL A 110 -3.66 16.12 -13.88
CA VAL A 110 -3.12 14.76 -13.84
C VAL A 110 -2.27 14.61 -12.59
N TYR A 111 -2.51 13.53 -11.86
CA TYR A 111 -1.73 13.09 -10.71
C TYR A 111 -1.10 11.74 -11.01
N HIS A 112 0.10 11.54 -10.51
CA HIS A 112 0.84 10.28 -10.63
C HIS A 112 1.39 9.88 -9.26
N ILE A 113 1.13 8.66 -8.83
CA ILE A 113 1.51 8.16 -7.51
C ILE A 113 2.24 6.84 -7.69
N GLU A 114 3.51 6.79 -7.29
CA GLU A 114 4.30 5.57 -7.19
C GLU A 114 4.33 5.08 -5.75
N CYS A 115 4.24 3.77 -5.56
CA CYS A 115 4.31 3.12 -4.26
C CYS A 115 5.57 2.28 -4.16
N GLN A 116 6.57 2.78 -3.43
CA GLN A 116 7.86 2.15 -3.29
C GLN A 116 7.99 1.38 -1.96
N SER A 117 8.19 0.06 -2.06
CA SER A 117 8.31 -0.82 -0.89
C SER A 117 9.64 -0.72 -0.15
N THR A 118 10.75 -0.45 -0.86
CA THR A 118 12.11 -0.35 -0.30
C THR A 118 12.87 0.82 -0.90
N ASP A 119 13.84 1.37 -0.18
CA ASP A 119 14.71 2.44 -0.68
C ASP A 119 15.35 2.06 -2.03
N ASP A 120 15.18 2.89 -3.06
CA ASP A 120 15.69 2.66 -4.42
C ASP A 120 16.33 3.96 -4.92
N ILE A 121 17.66 3.92 -5.11
CA ILE A 121 18.45 5.07 -5.55
C ILE A 121 18.09 5.55 -6.96
N THR A 122 17.36 4.74 -7.73
CA THR A 122 16.93 5.08 -9.09
C THR A 122 15.55 5.75 -9.12
N MET A 123 14.87 5.89 -7.98
CA MET A 123 13.50 6.40 -7.92
C MET A 123 13.34 7.79 -8.54
N ALA A 124 14.26 8.72 -8.29
CA ALA A 124 14.23 10.05 -8.91
C ALA A 124 14.25 10.01 -10.45
N ILE A 125 15.08 9.14 -11.04
CA ILE A 125 15.17 8.99 -12.49
C ILE A 125 13.91 8.30 -13.03
N ARG A 126 13.42 7.25 -12.37
CA ARG A 126 12.17 6.57 -12.74
C ARG A 126 11.01 7.56 -12.76
N MET A 127 10.84 8.34 -11.69
CA MET A 127 9.81 9.38 -11.63
C MET A 127 9.94 10.39 -12.76
N PHE A 128 11.17 10.80 -13.11
CA PHE A 128 11.38 11.72 -14.21
C PHE A 128 10.99 11.11 -15.57
N GLU A 129 11.40 9.87 -15.84
CA GLU A 129 11.06 9.15 -17.06
C GLU A 129 9.54 8.94 -17.19
N TYR A 130 8.89 8.57 -16.08
CA TYR A 130 7.46 8.29 -16.02
C TYR A 130 6.67 9.57 -16.30
N ASP A 131 6.98 10.64 -15.57
CA ASP A 131 6.30 11.92 -15.72
C ASP A 131 6.55 12.54 -17.10
N PHE A 132 7.75 12.36 -17.67
CA PHE A 132 8.05 12.85 -19.00
C PHE A 132 7.19 12.12 -20.05
N ALA A 133 7.04 10.80 -19.95
CA ALA A 133 6.15 10.03 -20.82
C ALA A 133 4.69 10.52 -20.70
N ILE A 134 4.18 10.66 -19.47
CA ILE A 134 2.82 11.16 -19.19
C ILE A 134 2.62 12.58 -19.78
N ALA A 135 3.59 13.46 -19.59
CA ALA A 135 3.53 14.83 -20.05
C ALA A 135 3.56 14.93 -21.59
N LEU A 136 4.33 14.04 -22.25
CA LEU A 136 4.36 13.98 -23.71
C LEU A 136 3.04 13.49 -24.28
N GLU A 137 2.35 12.55 -23.64
CA GLU A 137 1.03 12.08 -24.09
C GLU A 137 -0.04 13.17 -24.03
N SER A 138 0.04 14.06 -23.04
CA SER A 138 -0.90 15.16 -22.81
C SER A 138 -0.48 16.50 -23.44
N ARG A 139 0.60 16.50 -24.24
CA ARG A 139 1.17 17.73 -24.83
C ARG A 139 0.16 18.51 -25.67
N ARG A 140 0.20 19.84 -25.54
CA ARG A 140 -0.66 20.76 -26.29
C ARG A 140 0.15 21.53 -27.32
N ARG A 141 -0.33 21.57 -28.56
CA ARG A 141 0.31 22.37 -29.63
C ARG A 141 -0.37 23.74 -29.73
N VAL A 142 0.42 24.81 -29.64
CA VAL A 142 -0.03 26.19 -29.91
C VAL A 142 0.87 26.77 -30.99
N GLY A 143 0.35 26.81 -32.22
CA GLY A 143 1.13 27.19 -33.40
C GLY A 143 2.29 26.22 -33.66
N ARG A 144 3.54 26.70 -33.57
CA ARG A 144 4.77 25.90 -33.70
C ARG A 144 5.35 25.44 -32.36
N LYS A 145 4.76 25.86 -31.24
CA LYS A 145 5.24 25.51 -29.89
C LYS A 145 4.46 24.32 -29.35
N PHE A 146 5.15 23.46 -28.61
CA PHE A 146 4.55 22.43 -27.79
C PHE A 146 4.62 22.85 -26.32
N TYR A 147 3.51 22.69 -25.62
CA TYR A 147 3.39 22.88 -24.19
C TYR A 147 3.26 21.50 -23.56
N VAL A 148 4.22 21.17 -22.70
CA VAL A 148 4.32 19.90 -21.99
C VAL A 148 4.17 20.26 -20.51
N GLU A 149 3.11 19.77 -19.88
CA GLU A 149 2.83 20.00 -18.46
C GLU A 149 3.04 18.67 -17.75
N PHE A 150 3.98 18.64 -16.81
CA PHE A 150 4.23 17.45 -16.01
C PHE A 150 3.05 17.19 -15.07
N PRO A 151 2.74 15.91 -14.76
CA PRO A 151 1.75 15.57 -13.75
C PRO A 151 2.18 16.05 -12.36
N ARG A 152 1.22 16.08 -11.43
CA ARG A 152 1.48 16.31 -10.01
C ARG A 152 1.80 14.98 -9.36
N SER A 153 3.08 14.75 -9.10
CA SER A 153 3.56 13.42 -8.76
C SER A 153 4.04 13.28 -7.33
N CYS A 154 3.92 12.08 -6.75
CA CYS A 154 4.53 11.77 -5.46
C CYS A 154 4.95 10.31 -5.36
N VAL A 155 5.89 10.03 -4.45
CA VAL A 155 6.32 8.67 -4.12
C VAL A 155 5.91 8.34 -2.69
N ILE A 156 5.19 7.24 -2.50
CA ILE A 156 4.90 6.69 -1.17
C ILE A 156 5.97 5.67 -0.83
N TYR A 157 6.80 5.97 0.16
CA TYR A 157 7.75 5.03 0.73
C TYR A 157 7.12 4.27 1.89
N LEU A 158 6.89 2.98 1.68
CA LEU A 158 6.36 2.10 2.71
C LEU A 158 7.42 1.80 3.79
N ARG A 159 8.68 1.70 3.37
CA ARG A 159 9.86 1.65 4.25
C ARG A 159 10.77 2.81 3.92
N SER A 160 11.27 3.48 4.95
CA SER A 160 12.25 4.55 4.82
C SER A 160 13.50 4.25 5.63
N THR A 161 14.63 4.72 5.12
CA THR A 161 15.88 4.80 5.86
C THR A 161 16.26 6.27 6.06
N LYS A 162 17.37 6.52 6.76
CA LYS A 162 17.97 7.86 6.82
C LYS A 162 18.37 8.42 5.44
N ASN A 163 18.50 7.57 4.43
CA ASN A 163 18.88 7.96 3.07
C ASN A 163 17.68 8.23 2.16
N THR A 164 16.48 7.76 2.54
CA THR A 164 15.26 8.01 1.76
C THR A 164 14.98 9.51 1.77
N PRO A 165 14.88 10.19 0.61
CA PRO A 165 14.81 11.64 0.56
C PRO A 165 13.40 12.16 0.88
N ASP A 166 13.29 13.44 1.25
CA ASP A 166 11.99 14.13 1.43
C ASP A 166 11.38 14.58 0.09
N VAL A 167 12.25 14.73 -0.91
CA VAL A 167 11.91 15.11 -2.28
C VAL A 167 12.85 14.33 -3.19
N GLU A 168 12.33 13.62 -4.18
CA GLU A 168 13.14 13.09 -5.28
C GLU A 168 13.49 14.25 -6.22
N GLU A 169 14.77 14.38 -6.58
CA GLU A 169 15.25 15.50 -7.37
C GLU A 169 16.10 15.05 -8.56
N VAL A 170 15.87 15.69 -9.70
CA VAL A 170 16.71 15.55 -10.90
C VAL A 170 17.11 16.94 -11.37
N GLU A 171 18.41 17.22 -11.44
CA GLU A 171 18.92 18.44 -12.05
C GLU A 171 19.04 18.28 -13.57
N LEU A 172 18.30 19.10 -14.30
CA LEU A 172 18.31 19.17 -15.75
C LEU A 172 19.11 20.39 -16.17
N LEU A 173 19.98 20.23 -17.17
CA LEU A 173 20.78 21.34 -17.72
C LEU A 173 20.45 21.60 -19.21
N PRO A 174 19.21 21.99 -19.55
CA PRO A 174 18.91 22.45 -20.91
C PRO A 174 19.74 23.71 -21.19
N ASP A 175 20.60 23.65 -22.22
CA ASP A 175 21.44 24.76 -22.69
C ASP A 175 22.34 25.38 -21.59
N GLY A 176 22.73 24.58 -20.59
CA GLY A 176 23.58 25.02 -19.47
C GLY A 176 22.84 25.78 -18.36
N GLN A 177 21.52 25.94 -18.45
CA GLN A 177 20.69 26.49 -17.37
C GLN A 177 20.17 25.36 -16.48
N VAL A 178 20.35 25.49 -15.16
CA VAL A 178 19.87 24.48 -14.21
C VAL A 178 18.36 24.63 -14.01
N CYS A 179 17.64 23.55 -14.25
CA CYS A 179 16.22 23.36 -13.94
C CYS A 179 16.10 22.13 -13.03
N VAL A 180 15.49 22.28 -11.85
CA VAL A 180 15.36 21.18 -10.88
C VAL A 180 13.96 20.60 -10.96
N TYR A 181 13.86 19.35 -11.40
CA TYR A 181 12.66 18.53 -11.29
C TYR A 181 12.55 17.98 -9.86
N ARG A 182 11.35 18.04 -9.26
CA ARG A 182 11.10 17.74 -7.85
C ARG A 182 9.81 16.94 -7.69
N VAL A 183 9.87 15.86 -6.91
CA VAL A 183 8.72 15.03 -6.56
C VAL A 183 8.67 14.84 -5.05
N PRO A 184 7.61 15.30 -4.34
CA PRO A 184 7.48 15.09 -2.90
C PRO A 184 7.35 13.62 -2.53
N THR A 185 7.82 13.25 -1.33
CA THR A 185 7.71 11.88 -0.81
C THR A 185 6.79 11.78 0.41
N VAL A 186 6.08 10.66 0.52
CA VAL A 186 5.24 10.28 1.67
C VAL A 186 5.91 9.09 2.35
N LYS A 187 6.46 9.31 3.54
CA LYS A 187 7.10 8.24 4.33
C LYS A 187 6.13 7.71 5.36
N VAL A 188 5.62 6.49 5.17
CA VAL A 188 4.59 5.89 6.04
C VAL A 188 5.02 5.92 7.52
N GLU A 189 6.31 5.68 7.79
CA GLU A 189 6.89 5.70 9.14
C GLU A 189 6.64 7.02 9.90
N ARG A 190 6.55 8.16 9.19
CA ARG A 190 6.35 9.49 9.79
C ARG A 190 4.91 9.77 10.24
N TYR A 191 3.97 8.95 9.80
CA TYR A 191 2.57 9.12 10.17
C TYR A 191 2.28 8.33 11.45
N THR A 192 1.89 9.05 12.50
CA THR A 192 1.33 8.41 13.68
C THR A 192 -0.06 7.89 13.35
N LYS A 193 -0.54 6.96 14.17
CA LYS A 193 -1.91 6.47 14.07
C LYS A 193 -2.90 7.64 14.11
N ASP A 194 -2.74 8.52 15.09
CA ASP A 194 -3.63 9.67 15.29
C ASP A 194 -3.59 10.61 14.07
N SER A 195 -2.41 10.88 13.50
CA SER A 195 -2.31 11.74 12.32
C SER A 195 -2.95 11.12 11.07
N ILE A 196 -2.92 9.78 10.93
CA ILE A 196 -3.64 9.08 9.86
C ILE A 196 -5.15 9.35 9.98
N PHE A 197 -5.71 9.29 11.19
CA PHE A 197 -7.15 9.50 11.40
C PHE A 197 -7.57 10.96 11.29
N GLU A 198 -6.84 11.85 11.97
CA GLU A 198 -7.13 13.29 11.95
C GLU A 198 -7.11 13.86 10.52
N LYS A 199 -6.22 13.34 9.67
CA LYS A 199 -6.08 13.75 8.27
C LYS A 199 -6.84 12.87 7.29
N ASN A 200 -7.56 11.85 7.78
CA ASN A 200 -8.27 10.86 6.97
C ASN A 200 -7.37 10.15 5.90
N LEU A 201 -6.10 9.92 6.23
CA LEU A 201 -5.11 9.26 5.37
C LEU A 201 -5.21 7.73 5.43
N LEU A 202 -6.44 7.22 5.39
CA LEU A 202 -6.74 5.80 5.57
C LEU A 202 -6.05 4.89 4.53
N MET A 203 -5.63 5.44 3.39
CA MET A 203 -4.77 4.75 2.42
C MET A 203 -3.45 4.25 3.03
N LEU A 204 -2.90 4.93 4.05
CA LEU A 204 -1.64 4.54 4.68
C LEU A 204 -1.83 3.44 5.74
N LEU A 205 -3.08 3.20 6.16
CA LEU A 205 -3.38 2.34 7.30
C LEU A 205 -2.95 0.88 7.09
N PRO A 206 -3.16 0.22 5.92
CA PRO A 206 -2.68 -1.13 5.69
C PRO A 206 -1.16 -1.28 5.82
N PHE A 207 -0.41 -0.20 5.58
CA PHE A 207 1.05 -0.19 5.64
C PHE A 207 1.59 0.20 7.01
N TYR A 208 0.75 0.71 7.92
CA TYR A 208 1.15 1.07 9.28
C TYR A 208 1.81 -0.10 10.05
N VAL A 209 1.37 -1.32 9.74
CA VAL A 209 1.90 -2.56 10.34
C VAL A 209 3.40 -2.78 10.04
N MET A 210 3.94 -2.19 8.96
CA MET A 210 5.34 -2.35 8.59
C MET A 210 6.30 -1.84 9.67
N ARG A 211 5.86 -0.90 10.52
CA ARG A 211 6.64 -0.42 11.65
C ARG A 211 6.99 -1.50 12.68
N TYR A 212 6.28 -2.63 12.65
CA TYR A 212 6.50 -3.76 13.53
C TYR A 212 7.28 -4.90 12.89
N GLU A 213 7.75 -4.74 11.63
CA GLU A 213 8.39 -5.82 10.87
C GLU A 213 9.54 -6.49 11.60
N GLU A 214 10.49 -5.71 12.12
CA GLU A 214 11.67 -6.23 12.81
C GLU A 214 11.30 -6.96 14.10
N SER A 215 10.22 -6.51 14.77
CA SER A 215 9.74 -7.07 16.03
C SER A 215 8.60 -8.07 15.87
N ALA A 216 8.19 -8.39 14.63
CA ALA A 216 6.96 -9.15 14.37
C ALA A 216 7.02 -10.56 14.97
N HIS A 217 8.20 -11.19 14.95
CA HIS A 217 8.44 -12.49 15.55
C HIS A 217 8.27 -12.46 17.08
N ILE A 218 8.87 -11.46 17.74
CA ILE A 218 8.78 -11.26 19.20
C ILE A 218 7.33 -10.96 19.62
N ILE A 219 6.65 -10.09 18.87
CA ILE A 219 5.26 -9.72 19.14
C ILE A 219 4.34 -10.92 18.92
N GLY A 220 4.59 -11.73 17.90
CA GLY A 220 3.78 -12.92 17.59
C GLY A 220 3.86 -14.01 18.65
N GLU A 221 4.99 -14.11 19.35
CA GLU A 221 5.24 -15.09 20.42
C GLU A 221 4.78 -14.58 21.81
N ASP A 222 4.72 -13.27 22.02
CA ASP A 222 4.30 -12.62 23.27
C ASP A 222 2.80 -12.27 23.24
N SER A 223 1.98 -13.12 23.85
CA SER A 223 0.51 -13.01 23.83
C SER A 223 -0.04 -11.68 24.36
N GLU A 224 0.65 -11.04 25.32
CA GLU A 224 0.23 -9.75 25.87
C GLU A 224 0.61 -8.59 24.94
N LYS A 225 1.80 -8.61 24.34
CA LYS A 225 2.18 -7.62 23.31
C LYS A 225 1.32 -7.74 22.07
N LEU A 226 1.04 -8.97 21.63
CA LEU A 226 0.11 -9.23 20.55
C LEU A 226 -1.25 -8.63 20.90
N ARG A 227 -1.85 -8.97 22.05
CA ARG A 227 -3.15 -8.44 22.48
C ARG A 227 -3.19 -6.91 22.52
N ARG A 228 -2.14 -6.26 23.00
CA ARG A 228 -2.05 -4.78 22.99
C ARG A 228 -2.02 -4.21 21.58
N LEU A 229 -1.26 -4.83 20.67
CA LEU A 229 -1.20 -4.43 19.28
C LEU A 229 -2.55 -4.67 18.57
N LEU A 230 -3.19 -5.80 18.81
CA LEU A 230 -4.53 -6.10 18.30
C LEU A 230 -5.56 -5.10 18.82
N ASN A 231 -5.59 -4.80 20.11
CA ASN A 231 -6.52 -3.81 20.67
C ASN A 231 -6.29 -2.40 20.11
N ASN A 232 -5.03 -2.04 19.84
CA ASN A 232 -4.69 -0.77 19.22
C ASN A 232 -5.18 -0.65 17.78
N CYS A 233 -5.49 -1.76 17.10
CA CYS A 233 -5.82 -1.81 15.68
C CYS A 233 -7.24 -2.34 15.39
N ALA A 234 -7.85 -3.15 16.27
CA ALA A 234 -9.20 -3.67 16.13
C ALA A 234 -10.28 -2.59 16.20
N SER A 235 -9.97 -1.41 16.75
CA SER A 235 -10.83 -0.23 16.62
C SER A 235 -10.89 0.33 15.19
N HIS A 236 -10.10 -0.20 14.25
CA HIS A 236 -9.82 0.40 12.95
C HIS A 236 -10.42 -0.39 11.77
N SER A 237 -10.83 -1.65 11.97
CA SER A 237 -11.56 -2.42 10.94
C SER A 237 -12.93 -1.82 10.60
N ARG A 238 -13.49 -1.00 11.49
CA ARG A 238 -14.77 -0.29 11.28
C ARG A 238 -14.75 0.75 10.17
N TYR A 239 -13.58 1.17 9.71
CA TYR A 239 -13.44 2.20 8.66
C TYR A 239 -13.52 1.64 7.24
N PHE A 240 -13.39 0.32 7.11
CA PHE A 240 -13.56 -0.39 5.85
C PHE A 240 -14.83 -1.24 5.95
N SER A 241 -15.55 -1.36 4.84
CA SER A 241 -16.63 -2.33 4.70
C SER A 241 -16.07 -3.76 4.69
N SER A 242 -16.94 -4.75 4.95
CA SER A 242 -16.54 -6.16 4.88
C SER A 242 -15.91 -6.52 3.53
N ASP A 243 -16.48 -6.03 2.43
CA ASP A 243 -15.98 -6.29 1.08
C ASP A 243 -14.58 -5.69 0.84
N GLU A 244 -14.32 -4.51 1.40
CA GLU A 244 -13.00 -3.86 1.34
C GLU A 244 -11.97 -4.64 2.15
N LEU A 245 -12.35 -5.06 3.36
CA LEU A 245 -11.51 -5.90 4.18
C LEU A 245 -11.21 -7.24 3.49
N ASP A 246 -12.21 -7.90 2.92
CA ASP A 246 -12.04 -9.14 2.17
C ASP A 246 -11.10 -8.98 0.98
N ALA A 247 -11.21 -7.86 0.24
CA ALA A 247 -10.30 -7.55 -0.86
C ALA A 247 -8.85 -7.37 -0.39
N LEU A 248 -8.64 -6.67 0.73
CA LEU A 248 -7.32 -6.50 1.36
C LEU A 248 -6.77 -7.82 1.92
N PHE A 249 -7.63 -8.61 2.56
CA PHE A 249 -7.30 -9.91 3.16
C PHE A 249 -6.87 -10.94 2.12
N LEU A 250 -7.54 -10.98 0.96
CA LEU A 250 -7.19 -11.87 -0.14
C LEU A 250 -5.74 -11.66 -0.60
N LYS A 251 -5.25 -10.41 -0.54
CA LYS A 251 -3.88 -10.06 -0.94
C LYS A 251 -2.86 -10.32 0.17
N MET A 252 -3.24 -10.14 1.43
CA MET A 252 -2.32 -10.16 2.56
C MET A 252 -2.02 -11.55 3.15
N ASN A 253 -2.67 -12.65 2.76
CA ASN A 253 -2.56 -13.93 3.49
C ASN A 253 -1.23 -14.74 3.36
N ARG A 254 -0.05 -14.09 3.20
CA ARG A 254 1.20 -14.80 2.84
C ARG A 254 2.48 -14.43 3.62
N THR A 255 2.51 -13.39 4.45
CA THR A 255 3.71 -13.05 5.28
C THR A 255 3.39 -12.97 6.78
N ASN A 256 4.40 -13.02 7.65
CA ASN A 256 4.21 -12.89 9.10
C ASN A 256 3.70 -11.49 9.51
N VAL A 257 4.12 -10.46 8.79
CA VAL A 257 3.64 -9.07 8.95
C VAL A 257 2.18 -8.97 8.56
N CYS A 258 1.82 -9.62 7.46
CA CYS A 258 0.45 -9.64 7.03
C CYS A 258 -0.41 -10.53 7.92
N LYS A 259 0.10 -11.63 8.49
CA LYS A 259 -0.59 -12.40 9.55
C LYS A 259 -0.84 -11.55 10.80
N LEU A 260 0.07 -10.62 11.12
CA LEU A 260 -0.14 -9.64 12.19
C LEU A 260 -1.29 -8.71 11.82
N PHE A 261 -1.31 -8.17 10.59
CA PHE A 261 -2.42 -7.37 10.06
C PHE A 261 -3.76 -8.14 10.05
N LEU A 262 -3.77 -9.39 9.61
CA LEU A 262 -4.96 -10.26 9.62
C LEU A 262 -5.52 -10.49 11.03
N ARG A 263 -4.67 -10.44 12.06
CA ARG A 263 -5.13 -10.54 13.46
C ARG A 263 -5.62 -9.20 14.01
N MET A 264 -5.24 -8.09 13.37
CA MET A 264 -5.55 -6.72 13.79
C MET A 264 -6.91 -6.22 13.31
N VAL A 265 -7.48 -6.86 12.29
CA VAL A 265 -8.72 -6.46 11.59
C VAL A 265 -9.77 -7.52 11.77
#